data_AF-A0A3S2X432-F1
#
_entry.id   AF-A0A3S2X432-F1
#
_cell.length_a   1.000
_cell.length_b   1.000
_cell.length_c   1.000
_cell.angle_alpha   90.00
_cell.angle_beta   90.00
_cell.angle_gamma   90.00
#
_symmetry.space_group_name_H-M   'P 1'
#
loop_
_entity.id
_entity.type
_entity.pdbx_description
1 polymer ?
#
loop_
_entity_poly.entity_id
_entity_poly.type
_entity_poly.pdbx_seq_one_letter_code
_entity_poly.pdbx_strand_id
1 'polypeptide(L)'
;MPEVYLIGELRMKNFEIFRLMQTKEDGWNYVIGFLLIEDCNRKSRISDYPFLEEVFKDTPEEFDTSENIIKLQAVITEPMAEEDIEVLEHISVSLVEFKEQTAVTFSVIVREDLNELIGLLDENPFAVYTELLLYTEAKPTVSHFKKESLRRLFQEYSS
;
A
#
# COMPACT_ATOMS: atom_id res chain seq x y z
N MET A 1 -9.37 24.76 5.16
CA MET A 1 -8.55 23.70 5.77
C MET A 1 -8.46 22.61 4.71
N PRO A 2 -7.28 22.29 4.19
CA PRO A 2 -7.14 21.18 3.24
C PRO A 2 -7.61 19.90 3.95
N GLU A 3 -8.48 19.16 3.29
CA GLU A 3 -9.04 17.90 3.80
C GLU A 3 -8.33 16.77 3.05
N VAL A 4 -7.63 15.92 3.80
CA VAL A 4 -7.03 14.70 3.28
C VAL A 4 -7.98 13.54 3.55
N TYR A 5 -8.29 12.76 2.52
CA TYR A 5 -9.17 11.60 2.64
C TYR A 5 -8.78 10.47 1.69
N LEU A 6 -9.35 9.29 1.92
CA LEU A 6 -9.04 8.07 1.18
C LEU A 6 -10.21 7.64 0.29
N ILE A 7 -9.90 7.22 -0.93
CA ILE A 7 -10.86 6.55 -1.84
C ILE A 7 -10.38 5.12 -2.07
N GLY A 8 -11.21 4.12 -1.80
CA GLY A 8 -10.89 2.72 -2.07
C GLY A 8 -10.91 2.40 -3.56
N GLU A 9 -9.84 1.79 -4.07
CA GLU A 9 -9.66 1.49 -5.50
C GLU A 9 -9.74 0.00 -5.80
N LEU A 10 -8.94 -0.79 -5.08
CA LEU A 10 -8.74 -2.20 -5.37
C LEU A 10 -8.66 -2.97 -4.06
N ARG A 11 -9.50 -4.00 -3.95
CA ARG A 11 -9.50 -4.92 -2.82
C ARG A 11 -9.29 -6.34 -3.33
N MET A 12 -8.21 -6.96 -2.89
CA MET A 12 -7.93 -8.38 -3.10
C MET A 12 -7.87 -9.11 -1.75
N LYS A 13 -7.71 -10.43 -1.80
CA LYS A 13 -7.75 -11.29 -0.60
C LYS A 13 -6.78 -10.83 0.51
N ASN A 14 -5.58 -10.40 0.12
CA ASN A 14 -4.49 -10.08 1.03
C ASN A 14 -4.00 -8.64 0.91
N PHE A 15 -4.61 -7.81 0.06
CA PHE A 15 -4.17 -6.43 -0.08
C PHE A 15 -5.29 -5.50 -0.51
N GLU A 16 -5.17 -4.24 -0.09
CA GLU A 16 -6.07 -3.14 -0.42
C GLU A 16 -5.25 -1.94 -0.90
N ILE A 17 -5.75 -1.25 -1.91
CA ILE A 17 -5.16 -0.01 -2.44
C ILE A 17 -6.20 1.10 -2.32
N PHE A 18 -5.79 2.21 -1.72
CA PHE A 18 -6.58 3.43 -1.61
C PHE A 18 -5.84 4.58 -2.30
N ARG A 19 -6.56 5.48 -2.96
CA ARG A 19 -6.03 6.78 -3.36
C ARG A 19 -6.01 7.72 -2.17
N LEU A 20 -4.91 8.43 -2.02
CA LEU A 20 -4.76 9.57 -1.11
C LEU A 20 -5.20 10.82 -1.86
N MET A 21 -6.29 11.43 -1.40
CA MET A 21 -6.85 12.65 -1.95
C MET A 21 -6.55 13.81 -1.03
N GLN A 22 -6.18 14.96 -1.61
CA GLN A 22 -6.05 16.22 -0.89
C GLN A 22 -6.85 17.32 -1.59
N THR A 23 -7.70 18.00 -0.84
CA THR A 23 -8.36 19.22 -1.30
C THR A 23 -7.39 20.39 -1.18
N LYS A 24 -7.01 21.02 -2.30
CA LYS A 24 -6.15 22.21 -2.30
C LYS A 24 -6.97 23.50 -2.12
N GLU A 25 -6.28 24.64 -1.98
CA GLU A 25 -6.91 25.94 -1.74
C GLU A 25 -7.86 26.40 -2.85
N ASP A 26 -7.68 25.88 -4.05
CA ASP A 26 -8.55 26.10 -5.21
C ASP A 26 -9.89 25.35 -5.13
N GLY A 27 -10.08 24.53 -4.09
CA GLY A 27 -11.28 23.73 -3.85
C GLY A 27 -11.34 22.43 -4.66
N TRP A 28 -10.29 22.08 -5.41
CA TRP A 28 -10.23 20.85 -6.19
C TRP A 28 -9.54 19.72 -5.42
N ASN A 29 -9.95 18.49 -5.73
CA ASN A 29 -9.41 17.27 -5.16
C ASN A 29 -8.30 16.73 -6.05
N TYR A 30 -7.12 16.54 -5.48
CA TYR A 30 -5.96 15.99 -6.19
C TYR A 30 -5.55 14.67 -5.57
N VAL A 31 -5.24 13.70 -6.43
CA VAL A 31 -4.54 12.49 -5.98
C VAL A 31 -3.09 12.90 -5.67
N ILE A 32 -2.66 12.66 -4.44
CA ILE A 32 -1.28 12.94 -3.98
C ILE A 32 -0.48 11.66 -3.73
N GLY A 33 -1.13 10.51 -3.87
CA GLY A 33 -0.50 9.21 -3.71
C GLY A 33 -1.48 8.07 -3.52
N PHE A 34 -0.95 6.97 -3.01
CA PHE A 34 -1.68 5.75 -2.71
C PHE A 34 -1.31 5.21 -1.34
N LEU A 35 -2.28 4.68 -0.62
CA LEU A 35 -2.04 3.84 0.55
C LEU A 35 -2.24 2.38 0.15
N LEU A 36 -1.23 1.55 0.39
CA LEU A 36 -1.28 0.12 0.25
C LEU A 36 -1.35 -0.52 1.62
N ILE A 37 -2.28 -1.46 1.78
CA ILE A 37 -2.41 -2.30 2.96
C ILE A 37 -2.18 -3.73 2.50
N GLU A 38 -1.23 -4.44 3.08
CA GLU A 38 -0.94 -5.85 2.78
C GLU A 38 -0.98 -6.70 4.05
N ASP A 39 -1.81 -7.76 4.04
CA ASP A 39 -1.75 -8.86 5.00
C ASP A 39 -0.76 -9.93 4.48
N CYS A 40 0.44 -9.94 5.04
CA CYS A 40 1.52 -10.80 4.57
C CYS A 40 1.31 -12.29 4.91
N ASN A 41 0.35 -12.63 5.78
CA ASN A 41 0.06 -14.01 6.21
C ASN A 41 1.30 -14.79 6.65
N ARG A 42 2.23 -14.12 7.34
CA ARG A 42 3.47 -14.71 7.87
C ARG A 42 3.88 -14.04 9.16
N LYS A 43 4.70 -14.73 9.95
CA LYS A 43 5.35 -14.16 11.13
C LYS A 43 6.18 -12.94 10.76
N SER A 44 6.22 -11.97 11.66
CA SER A 44 7.13 -10.83 11.53
C SER A 44 8.60 -11.28 11.62
N ARG A 45 9.49 -10.51 11.02
CA ARG A 45 10.94 -10.74 11.02
C ARG A 45 11.64 -9.44 11.41
N ILE A 46 12.86 -9.54 11.92
CA ILE A 46 13.65 -8.35 12.27
C ILE A 46 13.81 -7.37 11.09
N SER A 47 13.93 -7.90 9.86
CA SER A 47 14.03 -7.10 8.63
C SER A 47 12.78 -6.28 8.31
N ASP A 48 11.65 -6.58 8.96
CA ASP A 48 10.44 -5.77 8.86
C ASP A 48 10.53 -4.50 9.73
N TYR A 49 11.54 -4.41 10.61
CA TYR A 49 11.80 -3.31 11.53
C TYR A 49 13.25 -2.84 11.40
N PRO A 50 13.59 -2.07 10.35
CA PRO A 50 14.97 -1.63 10.11
C PRO A 50 15.62 -0.91 11.30
N PHE A 51 14.81 -0.20 12.11
CA PHE A 51 15.27 0.50 13.31
C PHE A 51 15.60 -0.42 14.50
N LEU A 52 15.17 -1.68 14.47
CA LEU A 52 15.48 -2.69 15.48
C LEU A 52 16.63 -3.61 15.08
N GLU A 53 17.07 -3.57 13.81
CA GLU A 53 18.16 -4.43 13.32
C GLU A 53 19.44 -4.26 14.14
N GLU A 54 19.81 -3.02 14.48
CA GLU A 54 21.01 -2.77 15.30
C GLU A 54 20.84 -3.22 16.75
N VAL A 55 19.61 -3.14 17.30
CA VAL A 55 19.30 -3.49 18.69
C VAL A 55 19.41 -4.99 18.93
N PHE A 56 18.91 -5.80 18.00
CA PHE A 56 18.89 -7.26 18.11
C PHE A 56 19.98 -7.94 17.26
N LYS A 57 20.99 -7.19 16.80
CA LYS A 57 22.05 -7.71 15.95
C LYS A 57 22.80 -8.89 16.60
N ASP A 58 23.05 -8.80 17.91
CA ASP A 58 23.80 -9.80 18.67
C ASP A 58 22.90 -10.86 19.34
N THR A 59 21.58 -10.61 19.40
CA THR A 59 20.57 -11.51 20.00
C THR A 59 19.28 -11.61 19.14
N PRO A 60 19.37 -11.99 17.85
CA PRO A 60 18.22 -12.03 16.95
C PRO A 60 17.11 -13.00 17.39
N GLU A 61 17.45 -14.02 18.19
CA GLU A 61 16.52 -14.98 18.78
C GLU A 61 15.61 -14.40 19.87
N GLU A 62 15.97 -13.25 20.47
CA GLU A 62 15.18 -12.57 21.49
C GLU A 62 14.08 -11.69 20.88
N PHE A 63 14.07 -11.54 19.55
CA PHE A 63 13.04 -10.79 18.83
C PHE A 63 11.71 -11.57 18.84
N ASP A 64 10.74 -11.07 19.60
CA ASP A 64 9.39 -11.66 19.66
C ASP A 64 8.64 -11.43 18.34
N THR A 65 8.44 -12.53 17.60
CA THR A 65 7.76 -12.48 16.31
C THR A 65 6.25 -12.56 16.53
N SER A 66 5.52 -11.54 16.10
CA SER A 66 4.07 -11.63 15.93
C SER A 66 3.72 -12.74 14.92
N GLU A 67 2.61 -13.45 15.12
CA GLU A 67 2.18 -14.55 14.26
C GLU A 67 1.77 -14.09 12.86
N ASN A 68 1.31 -12.85 12.75
CA ASN A 68 1.07 -12.19 11.48
C ASN A 68 1.68 -10.79 11.43
N ILE A 69 1.94 -10.30 10.22
CA ILE A 69 2.34 -8.91 9.98
C ILE A 69 1.48 -8.29 8.88
N ILE A 70 1.02 -7.07 9.14
CA ILE A 70 0.33 -6.21 8.18
C ILE A 70 1.22 -5.03 7.85
N LYS A 71 1.50 -4.83 6.56
CA LYS A 71 2.33 -3.73 6.07
C LYS A 71 1.45 -2.62 5.49
N LEU A 72 1.64 -1.42 6.01
CA LEU A 72 1.02 -0.19 5.53
C LEU A 72 2.09 0.64 4.83
N GLN A 73 1.84 0.98 3.57
CA GLN A 73 2.80 1.69 2.74
C GLN A 73 2.10 2.85 2.04
N ALA A 74 2.47 4.08 2.40
CA ALA A 74 2.05 5.27 1.67
C ALA A 74 3.07 5.57 0.57
N VAL A 75 2.63 5.55 -0.69
CA VAL A 75 3.42 5.94 -1.85
C VAL A 75 2.95 7.31 -2.30
N ILE A 76 3.77 8.35 -2.12
CA ILE A 76 3.37 9.75 -2.29
C ILE A 76 4.28 10.48 -3.30
N THR A 77 3.74 11.54 -3.90
CA THR A 77 4.44 12.31 -4.93
C THR A 77 5.55 13.20 -4.37
N GLU A 78 5.40 13.65 -3.13
CA GLU A 78 6.31 14.59 -2.47
C GLU A 78 6.37 14.34 -0.96
N PRO A 79 7.46 14.73 -0.26
CA PRO A 79 7.54 14.61 1.18
C PRO A 79 6.44 15.41 1.89
N MET A 80 5.87 14.84 2.95
CA MET A 80 4.85 15.48 3.79
C MET A 80 5.47 15.95 5.12
N ALA A 81 4.80 16.88 5.80
CA ALA A 81 5.17 17.25 7.16
C ALA A 81 4.96 16.06 8.11
N GLU A 82 5.76 15.99 9.18
CA GLU A 82 5.70 14.90 10.17
C GLU A 82 4.30 14.77 10.78
N GLU A 83 3.66 15.89 11.12
CA GLU A 83 2.28 15.93 11.64
C GLU A 83 1.27 15.27 10.67
N ASP A 84 1.40 15.51 9.36
CA ASP A 84 0.52 14.92 8.36
C ASP A 84 0.80 13.41 8.19
N ILE A 85 2.07 12.99 8.34
CA ILE A 85 2.47 11.58 8.31
C ILE A 85 1.87 10.84 9.51
N GLU A 86 1.91 11.42 10.71
CA GLU A 86 1.29 10.85 11.91
C GLU A 86 -0.22 10.66 11.74
N VAL A 87 -0.90 11.65 11.15
CA VAL A 87 -2.33 11.56 10.84
C VAL A 87 -2.60 10.44 9.82
N LEU A 88 -1.79 10.37 8.76
CA LEU A 88 -1.91 9.34 7.74
C LEU A 88 -1.68 7.94 8.33
N GLU A 89 -0.66 7.77 9.17
CA GLU A 89 -0.40 6.53 9.88
C GLU A 89 -1.62 6.14 10.73
N HIS A 90 -2.13 7.06 11.55
CA HIS A 90 -3.28 6.79 12.42
C HIS A 90 -4.53 6.36 11.64
N ILE A 91 -4.83 7.04 10.53
CA ILE A 91 -5.93 6.68 9.64
C ILE A 91 -5.69 5.29 9.04
N SER A 92 -4.48 5.04 8.52
CA SER A 92 -4.13 3.78 7.86
C SER A 92 -4.25 2.59 8.81
N VAL A 93 -3.76 2.74 10.05
CA VAL A 93 -3.85 1.74 11.11
C VAL A 93 -5.30 1.46 11.48
N SER A 94 -6.16 2.48 11.47
CA SER A 94 -7.60 2.34 11.77
C SER A 94 -8.38 1.60 10.69
N LEU A 95 -7.83 1.42 9.49
CA LEU A 95 -8.44 0.63 8.41
C LEU A 95 -8.17 -0.87 8.54
N VAL A 96 -7.31 -1.28 9.46
CA VAL A 96 -6.90 -2.66 9.65
C VAL A 96 -7.70 -3.31 10.78
N GLU A 97 -8.21 -4.52 10.54
CA GLU A 97 -8.79 -5.36 11.59
C GLU A 97 -7.68 -6.08 12.36
N PHE A 98 -7.52 -5.77 13.64
CA PHE A 98 -6.54 -6.41 14.50
C PHE A 98 -7.02 -7.78 14.97
N LYS A 99 -6.29 -8.82 14.58
CA LYS A 99 -6.36 -10.13 15.23
C LYS A 99 -5.30 -10.21 16.33
N GLU A 100 -5.50 -11.08 17.31
CA GLU A 100 -4.47 -11.36 18.32
C GLU A 100 -3.12 -11.69 17.65
N GLN A 101 -2.02 -11.20 18.23
CA GLN A 101 -0.65 -11.46 17.76
C GLN A 101 -0.38 -10.98 16.32
N THR A 102 -1.02 -9.89 15.88
CA THR A 102 -0.73 -9.23 14.60
C THR A 102 0.13 -7.99 14.82
N ALA A 103 1.28 -7.95 14.17
CA ALA A 103 2.10 -6.76 14.04
C ALA A 103 1.59 -5.87 12.90
N VAL A 104 1.76 -4.55 13.06
CA VAL A 104 1.51 -3.57 12.00
C VAL A 104 2.77 -2.71 11.84
N THR A 105 3.19 -2.49 10.60
CA THR A 105 4.28 -1.56 10.27
C THR A 105 3.78 -0.51 9.29
N PHE A 106 4.18 0.73 9.49
CA PHE A 106 3.88 1.84 8.58
C PHE A 106 5.17 2.37 7.95
N SER A 107 5.10 2.73 6.67
CA SER A 107 6.22 3.35 5.95
C SER A 107 5.72 4.32 4.88
N VAL A 108 6.53 5.34 4.62
CA VAL A 108 6.28 6.34 3.57
C VAL A 108 7.36 6.21 2.51
N ILE A 109 6.94 6.18 1.25
CA ILE A 109 7.77 6.05 0.07
C ILE A 109 7.48 7.26 -0.82
N VAL A 110 8.47 8.12 -1.02
CA VAL A 110 8.36 9.25 -1.95
C VAL A 110 8.81 8.78 -3.32
N ARG A 111 7.96 8.97 -4.34
CA ARG A 111 8.21 8.55 -5.72
C ARG A 111 8.00 9.72 -6.67
N GLU A 112 9.08 10.18 -7.31
CA GLU A 112 9.08 11.38 -8.17
C GLU A 112 8.20 11.22 -9.43
N ASP A 113 8.19 10.03 -10.05
CA ASP A 113 7.40 9.72 -11.26
C ASP A 113 5.95 9.32 -10.95
N LEU A 114 5.51 9.37 -9.68
CA LEU A 114 4.15 8.96 -9.31
C LEU A 114 3.07 9.81 -9.97
N ASN A 115 3.35 11.08 -10.28
CA ASN A 115 2.43 11.95 -11.01
C ASN A 115 2.10 11.41 -12.41
N GLU A 116 3.07 10.78 -13.09
CA GLU A 116 2.85 10.17 -14.40
C GLU A 116 1.94 8.95 -14.25
N LEU A 117 2.17 8.12 -13.23
CA LEU A 117 1.29 6.99 -12.91
C LEU A 117 -0.13 7.43 -12.55
N ILE A 118 -0.29 8.49 -11.77
CA ILE A 118 -1.60 9.07 -11.44
C ILE A 118 -2.32 9.51 -12.72
N GLY A 119 -1.63 10.14 -13.66
CA GLY A 119 -2.19 10.55 -14.94
C GLY A 119 -2.71 9.38 -15.80
N LEU A 120 -2.18 8.17 -15.59
CA LEU A 120 -2.60 6.96 -16.28
C LEU A 120 -3.81 6.26 -15.63
N LEU A 121 -4.31 6.73 -14.47
CA LEU A 121 -5.46 6.10 -13.80
C LEU A 121 -6.71 6.06 -14.68
N ASP A 122 -6.97 7.09 -15.46
CA ASP A 122 -8.16 7.18 -16.30
C ASP A 122 -8.02 6.35 -17.60
N GLU A 123 -6.79 6.24 -18.14
CA GLU A 123 -6.53 5.56 -19.41
C GLU A 123 -6.20 4.08 -19.25
N ASN A 124 -5.38 3.74 -18.24
CA ASN A 124 -4.88 2.40 -17.99
C ASN A 124 -4.64 2.13 -16.49
N PRO A 125 -5.71 2.03 -15.68
CA PRO A 125 -5.60 1.83 -14.23
C PRO A 125 -4.88 0.52 -13.86
N PHE A 126 -4.98 -0.51 -14.71
CA PHE A 126 -4.31 -1.80 -14.47
C PHE A 126 -2.78 -1.69 -14.47
N ALA A 127 -2.21 -0.84 -15.33
CA ALA A 127 -0.77 -0.59 -15.33
C ALA A 127 -0.33 0.07 -14.02
N VAL A 128 -1.10 1.07 -13.56
CA VAL A 128 -0.86 1.77 -12.29
C VAL A 128 -0.90 0.80 -11.12
N TYR A 129 -1.96 0.00 -10.99
CA TYR A 129 -2.06 -0.95 -9.88
C TYR A 129 -0.97 -2.03 -9.96
N THR A 130 -0.56 -2.47 -11.15
CA THR A 130 0.55 -3.42 -11.31
C THR A 130 1.87 -2.84 -10.80
N GLU A 131 2.14 -1.57 -11.09
CA GLU A 131 3.30 -0.85 -10.57
C GLU A 131 3.25 -0.71 -9.04
N LEU A 132 2.08 -0.39 -8.49
CA LEU A 132 1.90 -0.28 -7.04
C LEU A 132 2.12 -1.64 -6.34
N LEU A 133 1.75 -2.75 -6.96
CA LEU A 133 2.00 -4.08 -6.41
C LEU A 133 3.48 -4.48 -6.34
N LEU A 134 4.41 -3.71 -6.91
CA LEU A 134 5.85 -3.93 -6.70
C LEU A 134 6.30 -3.58 -5.27
N TYR A 135 5.50 -2.78 -4.55
CA TYR A 135 5.77 -2.42 -3.16
C TYR A 135 5.31 -3.50 -2.16
N THR A 136 4.46 -4.44 -2.58
CA THR A 136 3.97 -5.54 -1.75
C THR A 136 4.92 -6.74 -1.80
N GLU A 137 4.93 -7.56 -0.75
CA GLU A 137 5.70 -8.81 -0.71
C GLU A 137 5.17 -9.86 -1.68
N ALA A 138 3.86 -9.80 -1.95
CA ALA A 138 3.21 -10.66 -2.91
C ALA A 138 3.81 -10.56 -4.32
N LYS A 139 4.62 -9.51 -4.63
CA LYS A 139 5.34 -9.24 -5.89
C LYS A 139 4.70 -10.00 -7.04
N PRO A 140 3.67 -9.45 -7.70
CA PRO A 140 2.88 -10.21 -8.66
C PRO A 140 3.86 -10.79 -9.68
N THR A 141 3.89 -12.11 -9.79
CA THR A 141 4.83 -12.80 -10.68
C THR A 141 4.25 -12.73 -12.10
N VAL A 142 4.21 -11.51 -12.64
CA VAL A 142 3.63 -11.21 -13.97
C VAL A 142 4.59 -11.65 -15.09
N SER A 143 5.74 -12.27 -14.77
CA SER A 143 6.65 -12.83 -15.78
C SER A 143 6.00 -13.94 -16.65
N HIS A 144 4.83 -14.45 -16.26
CA HIS A 144 4.07 -15.47 -16.98
C HIS A 144 2.63 -15.07 -17.33
N PHE A 145 2.39 -13.78 -17.58
CA PHE A 145 1.08 -13.31 -18.04
C PHE A 145 0.82 -13.75 -19.49
N LYS A 146 0.06 -14.84 -19.68
CA LYS A 146 -0.52 -15.17 -20.98
C LYS A 146 -1.88 -14.51 -21.09
N LYS A 147 -2.06 -13.67 -22.10
CA LYS A 147 -3.35 -13.01 -22.43
C LYS A 147 -4.51 -14.01 -22.53
N GLU A 148 -4.21 -15.26 -22.91
CA GLU A 148 -5.13 -16.41 -22.97
C GLU A 148 -5.70 -16.83 -21.60
N SER A 149 -5.02 -16.51 -20.50
CA SER A 149 -5.43 -16.84 -19.13
C SER A 149 -6.54 -15.92 -18.60
N LEU A 150 -6.77 -14.76 -19.25
CA LEU A 150 -7.84 -13.80 -18.91
C LEU A 150 -9.24 -14.24 -19.37
N ARG A 151 -9.39 -15.49 -19.83
CA ARG A 151 -10.58 -16.04 -20.51
C ARG A 151 -11.92 -15.92 -19.77
N ARG A 152 -11.96 -15.46 -18.52
CA ARG A 152 -13.21 -15.29 -17.74
C ARG A 152 -13.74 -13.85 -17.64
N LEU A 153 -12.98 -12.81 -18.02
CA LEU A 153 -13.50 -11.43 -17.94
C LEU A 153 -14.34 -10.99 -19.16
N PHE A 154 -14.30 -11.74 -20.26
CA PHE A 154 -15.08 -11.45 -21.48
C PHE A 154 -16.33 -12.34 -21.63
N GLN A 155 -16.71 -13.12 -20.61
CA GLN A 155 -17.84 -14.06 -20.72
C GLN A 155 -19.23 -13.46 -20.51
N GLU A 156 -19.39 -12.15 -20.28
CA GLU A 156 -20.71 -11.53 -20.06
C GLU A 156 -21.14 -10.48 -21.11
N TYR A 157 -20.57 -10.49 -22.32
CA TYR A 157 -21.12 -9.73 -23.46
C TYR A 157 -21.53 -10.65 -24.61
N SER A 158 -22.29 -11.69 -24.31
CA SER A 158 -22.96 -12.51 -25.33
C SER A 158 -24.29 -13.04 -24.81
N SER A 159 -25.29 -12.16 -24.79
CA SER A 159 -26.70 -12.52 -24.92
C SER A 159 -27.45 -11.37 -25.56
#